data_AF-A0A819YZ60-F1
#
_entry.id   AF-A0A819YZ60-F1
#
_cell.length_a   1.000
_cell.length_b   1.000
_cell.length_c   1.000
_cell.angle_alpha   90.00
_cell.angle_beta   90.00
_cell.angle_gamma   90.00
#
_symmetry.space_group_name_H-M   'P 1'
#
loop_
_entity.id
_entity.type
_entity.pdbx_description
1 polymer ?
#
loop_
_entity_poly.entity_id
_entity_poly.type
_entity_poly.pdbx_seq_one_letter_code
_entity_poly.pdbx_strand_id
1 'polypeptide(L)'
;MYRENTYVPLPAQMIGPDSNRMHRMMRRSRPSLPPPPPPPRLTTKPQNPTHLLNESIKSKKNSFTGNNNGYWWDVAHVTSRHYEQEQSTNKERRLTFRRIVKICIYIIFFCIVLTSAVASKLSLFTMINAYKTREQPDTYIIRWQILLMISMSIPYLLTFIHSVLLSIFCIKHSPPFLLAIWVHIVEACHTAGLSLLVFRILPSIDNVTSLFVLNGVCIIPAVLNMFSSHRGLNRSMKVLAFLTDIASVLMQLCVCFIPYILSQNENLPNEFQWQLPLALFLISLGYWESFTETRISKQRFFKWFQNGIRALKKTRPKVYITASLLKIFVLITTAIYFLPKSIDRQLYLHIFEHTPTGISDANVSQVLGGGAFDEQEDLFRITYEVYIPLIVQIISSCICYYTARIACK
;
A
#
# COMPACT_ATOMS: atom_id res chain seq x y z
N MET A 1 -34.81 -35.48 17.49
CA MET A 1 -35.39 -36.23 18.62
C MET A 1 -34.67 -35.79 19.88
N TYR A 2 -35.43 -35.49 20.91
CA TYR A 2 -35.06 -34.81 22.17
C TYR A 2 -34.27 -35.69 23.15
N ARG A 3 -33.57 -35.03 24.10
CA ARG A 3 -33.13 -35.48 25.45
C ARG A 3 -32.02 -36.57 25.49
N GLU A 4 -31.14 -36.67 26.48
CA GLU A 4 -31.11 -36.15 27.85
C GLU A 4 -29.64 -36.24 28.37
N ASN A 5 -29.20 -35.25 29.14
CA ASN A 5 -27.95 -35.31 29.92
C ASN A 5 -28.16 -36.17 31.17
N THR A 6 -27.35 -37.20 31.35
CA THR A 6 -27.36 -38.01 32.58
C THR A 6 -26.07 -37.77 33.36
N TYR A 7 -26.23 -37.19 34.55
CA TYR A 7 -25.23 -37.12 35.62
C TYR A 7 -25.06 -38.51 36.26
N VAL A 8 -23.82 -38.89 36.55
CA VAL A 8 -23.49 -39.98 37.48
C VAL A 8 -22.72 -39.39 38.67
N PRO A 9 -23.17 -39.58 39.92
CA PRO A 9 -22.51 -39.08 41.12
C PRO A 9 -21.60 -40.15 41.74
N LEU A 10 -20.50 -39.74 42.36
CA LEU A 10 -19.71 -40.55 43.29
C LEU A 10 -19.16 -39.62 44.39
N PRO A 11 -18.87 -40.15 45.60
CA PRO A 11 -19.40 -39.64 46.84
C PRO A 11 -18.38 -38.88 47.67
N ALA A 12 -18.93 -38.17 48.64
CA ALA A 12 -18.25 -37.42 49.66
C ALA A 12 -17.49 -38.31 50.67
N GLN A 13 -16.56 -37.63 51.35
CA GLN A 13 -15.95 -37.97 52.65
C GLN A 13 -14.64 -38.78 52.62
N MET A 14 -13.52 -38.06 52.65
CA MET A 14 -12.65 -38.10 53.83
C MET A 14 -12.16 -36.68 54.15
N ILE A 15 -12.44 -36.29 55.39
CA ILE A 15 -12.16 -35.01 56.02
C ILE A 15 -10.78 -35.11 56.70
N GLY A 16 -9.89 -34.16 56.39
CA GLY A 16 -8.63 -33.94 57.09
C GLY A 16 -8.44 -32.43 57.35
N PRO A 17 -7.90 -32.02 58.51
CA PRO A 17 -8.19 -30.72 59.09
C PRO A 17 -7.13 -29.68 58.71
N ASP A 18 -7.38 -28.84 57.69
CA ASP A 18 -6.51 -27.67 57.46
C ASP A 18 -7.18 -26.47 56.74
N SER A 19 -8.51 -26.44 56.71
CA SER A 19 -9.29 -25.43 55.98
C SER A 19 -9.51 -24.11 56.75
N ASN A 20 -9.12 -24.01 58.02
CA ASN A 20 -9.43 -22.84 58.87
C ASN A 20 -8.30 -21.80 58.98
N ARG A 21 -7.15 -22.02 58.34
CA ARG A 21 -6.00 -21.08 58.38
C ARG A 21 -5.93 -20.12 57.20
N MET A 22 -6.59 -20.41 56.07
CA MET A 22 -6.50 -19.60 54.85
C MET A 22 -7.61 -18.53 54.73
N HIS A 23 -8.78 -18.75 55.33
CA HIS A 23 -9.87 -17.75 55.36
C HIS A 23 -9.62 -16.59 56.33
N ARG A 24 -8.61 -16.68 57.22
CA ARG A 24 -8.26 -15.64 58.19
C ARG A 24 -7.15 -14.69 57.71
N MET A 25 -6.56 -14.91 56.53
CA MET A 25 -5.49 -14.07 55.96
C MET A 25 -5.92 -13.12 54.82
N MET A 26 -7.17 -13.19 54.32
CA MET A 26 -7.67 -12.27 53.26
C MET A 26 -8.62 -11.17 53.78
N ARG A 27 -8.46 -10.72 55.04
CA ARG A 27 -9.17 -9.55 55.61
C ARG A 27 -8.23 -8.46 56.16
N ARG A 28 -6.99 -8.39 55.69
CA ARG A 28 -6.04 -7.31 56.07
C ARG A 28 -5.26 -6.80 54.86
N SER A 29 -5.90 -5.94 54.07
CA SER A 29 -5.23 -4.94 53.22
C SER A 29 -6.27 -4.10 52.47
N ARG A 30 -6.97 -3.23 53.19
CA ARG A 30 -7.58 -2.02 52.59
C ARG A 30 -6.64 -0.84 52.91
N PRO A 31 -6.07 -0.15 51.91
CA PRO A 31 -5.40 1.12 52.18
C PRO A 31 -6.44 2.16 52.57
N SER A 32 -6.19 2.85 53.69
CA SER A 32 -6.96 3.96 54.22
C SER A 32 -6.96 5.16 53.25
N LEU A 33 -8.13 5.72 52.96
CA LEU A 33 -8.24 7.00 52.23
C LEU A 33 -7.62 8.15 53.06
N PRO A 34 -6.91 9.10 52.43
CA PRO A 34 -6.46 10.30 53.11
C PRO A 34 -7.64 11.27 53.38
N PRO A 35 -7.62 12.04 54.48
CA PRO A 35 -8.64 13.03 54.79
C PRO A 35 -8.60 14.22 53.81
N PRO A 36 -9.75 14.88 53.55
CA PRO A 36 -9.83 15.99 52.61
C PRO A 36 -9.11 17.25 53.15
N PRO A 37 -8.48 18.06 52.27
CA PRO A 37 -7.80 19.28 52.68
C PRO A 37 -8.79 20.37 53.13
N PRO A 38 -8.43 21.20 54.13
CA PRO A 38 -9.24 22.35 54.55
C PRO A 38 -9.21 23.45 53.48
N PRO A 39 -10.27 24.28 53.33
CA PRO A 39 -10.28 25.38 52.39
C PRO A 39 -9.59 26.63 52.96
N PRO A 40 -8.65 27.26 52.23
CA PRO A 40 -8.29 28.65 52.49
C PRO A 40 -8.56 29.50 51.25
N ARG A 41 -9.48 30.47 51.33
CA ARG A 41 -9.34 31.83 51.91
C ARG A 41 -9.16 32.82 50.76
N LEU A 42 -10.17 33.68 50.57
CA LEU A 42 -10.16 34.79 49.61
C LEU A 42 -8.95 35.69 49.87
N THR A 43 -8.17 35.96 48.83
CA THR A 43 -7.29 37.11 48.77
C THR A 43 -7.52 37.85 47.45
N THR A 44 -8.08 39.04 47.61
CA THR A 44 -8.18 40.15 46.67
C THR A 44 -6.84 40.50 46.01
N LYS A 45 -6.84 40.73 44.69
CA LYS A 45 -5.90 41.68 44.04
C LYS A 45 -6.56 42.36 42.82
N PRO A 46 -6.21 43.62 42.50
CA PRO A 46 -6.97 44.48 41.59
C PRO A 46 -6.37 44.60 40.16
N GLN A 47 -7.25 45.01 39.23
CA GLN A 47 -7.09 45.86 38.02
C GLN A 47 -5.86 45.69 37.08
N ASN A 48 -6.01 45.29 35.80
CA ASN A 48 -6.49 45.99 34.56
C ASN A 48 -5.30 46.51 33.67
N PRO A 49 -5.46 46.96 32.41
CA PRO A 49 -5.66 46.22 31.13
C PRO A 49 -4.70 46.66 29.98
N THR A 50 -5.04 46.31 28.72
CA THR A 50 -4.57 46.73 27.36
C THR A 50 -3.75 45.68 26.60
N HIS A 51 -3.93 45.37 25.29
CA HIS A 51 -4.62 46.04 24.18
C HIS A 51 -4.84 45.04 23.00
N LEU A 52 -5.97 45.18 22.30
CA LEU A 52 -6.24 44.95 20.86
C LEU A 52 -5.95 43.59 20.18
N LEU A 53 -6.97 42.98 19.54
CA LEU A 53 -7.35 43.29 18.15
C LEU A 53 -8.61 42.49 17.71
N ASN A 54 -9.40 43.12 16.84
CA ASN A 54 -10.48 42.61 16.00
C ASN A 54 -11.91 42.54 16.54
N GLU A 55 -12.51 43.74 16.57
CA GLU A 55 -13.84 43.96 15.99
C GLU A 55 -13.90 43.50 14.52
N SER A 56 -14.84 42.61 14.21
CA SER A 56 -15.79 42.70 13.09
C SER A 56 -16.57 41.38 13.13
N ILE A 57 -17.83 41.37 13.56
CA ILE A 57 -18.98 41.68 12.72
C ILE A 57 -20.10 42.16 13.65
N LYS A 58 -20.48 43.44 13.50
CA LYS A 58 -21.76 43.99 13.96
C LYS A 58 -22.89 43.33 13.17
N SER A 59 -23.97 42.92 13.83
CA SER A 59 -25.28 43.58 13.60
C SER A 59 -26.37 43.07 14.55
N LYS A 60 -26.94 44.04 15.28
CA LYS A 60 -28.31 44.12 15.81
C LYS A 60 -28.80 43.07 16.81
N LYS A 61 -28.63 43.40 18.10
CA LYS A 61 -29.75 43.59 19.04
C LYS A 61 -29.20 44.23 20.31
N ASN A 62 -29.42 45.52 20.51
CA ASN A 62 -29.28 46.16 21.81
C ASN A 62 -30.18 47.40 21.87
N SER A 63 -31.37 47.20 22.39
CA SER A 63 -32.12 48.21 23.13
C SER A 63 -33.08 47.46 24.04
N PHE A 64 -32.63 47.14 25.25
CA PHE A 64 -33.39 47.27 26.50
C PHE A 64 -32.49 46.82 27.65
N THR A 65 -31.81 47.79 28.25
CA THR A 65 -31.23 47.66 29.58
C THR A 65 -32.37 47.58 30.59
N GLY A 66 -32.60 46.38 31.12
CA GLY A 66 -33.42 46.12 32.29
C GLY A 66 -32.61 45.26 33.26
N ASN A 67 -32.19 45.87 34.34
CA ASN A 67 -31.47 45.28 35.47
C ASN A 67 -32.33 44.19 36.15
N ASN A 68 -31.90 42.92 36.17
CA ASN A 68 -32.01 42.02 37.34
C ASN A 68 -31.52 40.59 37.04
N ASN A 69 -30.94 40.00 38.09
CA ASN A 69 -30.42 38.64 38.22
C ASN A 69 -31.39 37.54 37.73
N GLY A 70 -31.44 37.30 36.43
CA GLY A 70 -32.16 36.21 35.80
C GLY A 70 -31.28 34.98 35.66
N TYR A 71 -31.64 33.93 36.38
CA TYR A 71 -31.12 32.59 36.26
C TYR A 71 -30.85 32.15 34.80
N TRP A 72 -29.58 31.86 34.48
CA TRP A 72 -29.14 31.40 33.15
C TRP A 72 -29.82 30.09 32.70
N TRP A 73 -30.43 29.37 33.63
CA TRP A 73 -31.19 28.14 33.38
C TRP A 73 -32.66 28.35 33.02
N ASP A 74 -33.16 29.59 33.09
CA ASP A 74 -34.58 29.92 32.92
C ASP A 74 -34.91 30.65 31.61
N VAL A 75 -33.93 30.75 30.70
CA VAL A 75 -34.19 31.14 29.31
C VAL A 75 -34.61 29.87 28.55
N ALA A 76 -35.80 29.37 28.86
CA ALA A 76 -36.50 28.45 27.98
C ALA A 76 -36.89 29.23 26.72
N HIS A 77 -36.00 29.24 25.72
CA HIS A 77 -36.39 29.65 24.38
C HIS A 77 -37.46 28.67 23.91
N VAL A 78 -38.72 29.11 23.88
CA VAL A 78 -39.80 28.39 23.22
C VAL A 78 -39.51 28.42 21.71
N THR A 79 -38.70 27.47 21.26
CA THR A 79 -38.55 27.15 19.85
C THR A 79 -39.87 26.57 19.38
N SER A 80 -40.44 27.13 18.31
CA SER A 80 -41.65 26.53 17.74
C SER A 80 -41.32 25.11 17.30
N ARG A 81 -42.20 24.13 17.57
CA ARG A 81 -42.01 22.75 17.10
C ARG A 81 -41.76 22.68 15.58
N HIS A 82 -42.34 23.62 14.84
CA HIS A 82 -42.13 23.77 13.39
C HIS A 82 -40.66 24.12 13.06
N TYR A 83 -40.05 25.02 13.82
CA TYR A 83 -38.65 25.40 13.66
C TYR A 83 -37.69 24.24 13.97
N GLU A 84 -37.96 23.46 15.02
CA GLU A 84 -37.16 22.27 15.37
C GLU A 84 -37.27 21.18 14.30
N GLN A 85 -38.47 20.98 13.75
CA GLN A 85 -38.72 20.03 12.66
C GLN A 85 -38.04 20.45 11.35
N GLU A 86 -38.07 21.73 10.99
CA GLU A 86 -37.33 22.27 9.83
C GLU A 86 -35.80 22.19 10.02
N GLN A 87 -35.30 22.41 11.24
CA GLN A 87 -33.88 22.33 11.51
C GLN A 87 -33.37 20.88 11.47
N SER A 88 -34.17 19.92 11.97
CA SER A 88 -33.85 18.49 11.91
C SER A 88 -33.83 17.96 10.46
N THR A 89 -34.84 18.30 9.66
CA THR A 89 -34.91 17.93 8.23
C THR A 89 -33.79 18.56 7.40
N ASN A 90 -33.45 19.83 7.65
CA ASN A 90 -32.31 20.47 6.99
C ASN A 90 -30.97 19.84 7.39
N LYS A 91 -30.82 19.40 8.65
CA LYS A 91 -29.64 18.67 9.12
C LYS A 91 -29.52 17.30 8.43
N GLU A 92 -30.62 16.57 8.29
CA GLU A 92 -30.66 15.30 7.54
C GLU A 92 -30.34 15.51 6.06
N ARG A 93 -30.93 16.51 5.40
CA ARG A 93 -30.59 16.85 4.01
C ARG A 93 -29.11 17.19 3.83
N ARG A 94 -28.51 17.97 4.75
CA ARG A 94 -27.08 18.28 4.73
C ARG A 94 -26.20 17.04 4.93
N LEU A 95 -26.60 16.12 5.80
CA LEU A 95 -25.89 14.85 6.01
C LEU A 95 -25.97 13.95 4.77
N THR A 96 -27.16 13.83 4.16
CA THR A 96 -27.37 13.08 2.92
C THR A 96 -26.58 13.68 1.77
N PHE A 97 -26.62 15.01 1.60
CA PHE A 97 -25.81 15.72 0.61
C PHE A 97 -24.30 15.46 0.81
N ARG A 98 -23.80 15.57 2.05
CA ARG A 98 -22.40 15.26 2.36
C ARG A 98 -22.03 13.82 2.03
N ARG A 99 -22.94 12.85 2.26
CA ARG A 99 -22.73 11.45 1.90
C ARG A 99 -22.67 11.27 0.38
N ILE A 100 -23.59 11.88 -0.37
CA ILE A 100 -23.61 11.84 -1.84
C ILE A 100 -22.31 12.44 -2.40
N VAL A 101 -21.91 13.63 -1.95
CA VAL A 101 -20.66 14.27 -2.38
C VAL A 101 -19.46 13.38 -2.10
N LYS A 102 -19.39 12.75 -0.92
CA LYS A 102 -18.32 11.78 -0.61
C LYS A 102 -18.32 10.61 -1.57
N ILE A 103 -19.47 10.01 -1.85
CA ILE A 103 -19.59 8.89 -2.79
C ILE A 103 -19.13 9.32 -4.20
N CYS A 104 -19.57 10.48 -4.68
CA CYS A 104 -19.13 11.01 -5.98
C CYS A 104 -17.61 11.22 -6.03
N ILE A 105 -17.02 11.76 -4.96
CA ILE A 105 -15.56 11.93 -4.86
C ILE A 105 -14.84 10.57 -4.91
N TYR A 106 -15.34 9.56 -4.18
CA TYR A 106 -14.77 8.21 -4.24
C TYR A 106 -14.89 7.57 -5.64
N ILE A 107 -16.00 7.78 -6.35
CA ILE A 107 -16.17 7.31 -7.73
C ILE A 107 -15.15 7.98 -8.65
N ILE A 108 -14.95 9.29 -8.52
CA ILE A 108 -13.95 10.03 -9.31
C ILE A 108 -12.54 9.50 -9.04
N PHE A 109 -12.17 9.34 -7.76
CA PHE A 109 -10.87 8.75 -7.40
C PHE A 109 -10.71 7.33 -7.94
N PHE A 110 -11.76 6.51 -7.86
CA PHE A 110 -11.76 5.16 -8.41
C PHE A 110 -11.51 5.17 -9.92
N CYS A 111 -12.21 6.01 -10.69
CA CYS A 111 -12.01 6.14 -12.13
C CYS A 111 -10.59 6.62 -12.47
N ILE A 112 -10.05 7.61 -11.75
CA ILE A 112 -8.68 8.09 -11.98
C ILE A 112 -7.65 6.99 -11.72
N VAL A 113 -7.78 6.27 -10.60
CA VAL A 113 -6.88 5.17 -10.25
C VAL A 113 -6.99 4.03 -11.27
N LEU A 114 -8.21 3.69 -11.71
CA LEU A 114 -8.43 2.65 -12.71
C LEU A 114 -7.80 3.02 -14.07
N THR A 115 -8.10 4.19 -14.61
CA THR A 115 -7.57 4.64 -15.91
C THR A 115 -6.05 4.76 -15.88
N SER A 116 -5.48 5.33 -14.81
CA SER A 116 -4.02 5.43 -14.66
C SER A 116 -3.34 4.07 -14.49
N ALA A 117 -3.95 3.12 -13.76
CA ALA A 117 -3.44 1.76 -13.66
C ALA A 117 -3.48 1.01 -15.00
N VAL A 118 -4.55 1.17 -15.79
CA VAL A 118 -4.67 0.57 -17.13
C VAL A 118 -3.64 1.18 -18.07
N ALA A 119 -3.51 2.51 -18.10
CA ALA A 119 -2.52 3.21 -18.92
C ALA A 119 -1.09 2.77 -18.57
N SER A 120 -0.79 2.62 -17.27
CA SER A 120 0.50 2.13 -16.80
C SER A 120 0.78 0.71 -17.29
N LYS A 121 -0.16 -0.22 -17.08
CA LYS A 121 0.00 -1.61 -17.53
C LYS A 121 0.20 -1.70 -19.04
N LEU A 122 -0.60 -0.97 -19.81
CA LEU A 122 -0.51 -0.98 -21.27
C LEU A 122 0.82 -0.40 -21.76
N SER A 123 1.29 0.69 -21.14
CA SER A 123 2.58 1.29 -21.50
C SER A 123 3.76 0.37 -21.20
N LEU A 124 3.77 -0.26 -20.03
CA LEU A 124 4.77 -1.27 -19.67
C LEU A 124 4.74 -2.44 -20.66
N PHE A 125 3.55 -2.90 -21.04
CA PHE A 125 3.38 -3.97 -22.01
C PHE A 125 3.90 -3.59 -23.41
N THR A 126 3.67 -2.35 -23.87
CA THR A 126 4.21 -1.85 -25.14
C THR A 126 5.74 -1.87 -25.14
N MET A 127 6.39 -1.42 -24.07
CA MET A 127 7.85 -1.47 -23.95
C MET A 127 8.39 -2.90 -23.96
N ILE A 128 7.68 -3.84 -23.34
CA ILE A 128 8.04 -5.27 -23.34
C ILE A 128 7.89 -5.88 -24.73
N ASN A 129 6.83 -5.53 -25.47
CA ASN A 129 6.65 -6.01 -26.84
C ASN A 129 7.74 -5.50 -27.77
N ALA A 130 8.18 -4.25 -27.59
CA ALA A 130 9.30 -3.71 -28.35
C ALA A 130 10.62 -4.44 -28.04
N TYR A 131 10.84 -4.84 -26.78
CA TYR A 131 11.97 -5.68 -26.37
C TYR A 131 11.90 -7.12 -26.91
N LYS A 132 10.69 -7.65 -27.17
CA LYS A 132 10.46 -9.03 -27.64
C LYS A 132 10.84 -9.25 -29.10
N THR A 133 10.79 -8.22 -29.96
CA THR A 133 11.00 -8.37 -31.42
C THR A 133 12.45 -8.75 -31.73
N ARG A 134 12.73 -10.06 -31.86
CA ARG A 134 14.09 -10.64 -32.01
C ARG A 134 14.75 -10.41 -33.37
N GLU A 135 14.04 -9.90 -34.37
CA GLU A 135 14.59 -9.58 -35.70
C GLU A 135 15.31 -8.22 -35.73
N GLN A 136 15.35 -7.51 -34.60
CA GLN A 136 15.92 -6.18 -34.46
C GLN A 136 17.40 -6.24 -34.06
N PRO A 137 18.22 -5.23 -34.41
CA PRO A 137 19.62 -5.20 -34.01
C PRO A 137 19.79 -5.17 -32.49
N ASP A 138 20.89 -5.75 -31.98
CA ASP A 138 21.15 -5.87 -30.54
C ASP A 138 21.09 -4.51 -29.81
N THR A 139 21.54 -3.43 -30.45
CA THR A 139 21.47 -2.06 -29.94
C THR A 139 20.03 -1.63 -29.60
N TYR A 140 19.06 -2.01 -30.43
CA TYR A 140 17.65 -1.67 -30.23
C TYR A 140 17.07 -2.40 -29.00
N ILE A 141 17.39 -3.68 -28.87
CA ILE A 141 16.97 -4.53 -27.75
C ILE A 141 17.53 -3.98 -26.43
N ILE A 142 18.82 -3.62 -26.41
CA ILE A 142 19.50 -3.04 -25.25
C ILE A 142 18.82 -1.73 -24.81
N ARG A 143 18.52 -0.83 -25.75
CA ARG A 143 17.86 0.45 -25.44
C ARG A 143 16.49 0.25 -24.78
N TRP A 144 15.63 -0.61 -25.33
CA TRP A 144 14.33 -0.90 -24.71
C TRP A 144 14.44 -1.54 -23.33
N GLN A 145 15.41 -2.42 -23.13
CA GLN A 145 15.68 -3.01 -21.82
C GLN A 145 16.12 -1.94 -20.80
N ILE A 146 16.98 -1.01 -21.20
CA ILE A 146 17.40 0.13 -20.36
C ILE A 146 16.20 1.02 -20.03
N LEU A 147 15.35 1.34 -21.01
CA LEU A 147 14.12 2.13 -20.78
C LEU A 147 13.18 1.42 -19.79
N LEU A 148 12.98 0.11 -19.93
CA LEU A 148 12.22 -0.71 -18.99
C LEU A 148 12.83 -0.69 -17.58
N MET A 149 14.14 -0.84 -17.47
CA MET A 149 14.88 -0.79 -16.20
C MET A 149 14.72 0.57 -15.52
N ILE A 150 14.87 1.68 -16.26
CA ILE A 150 14.67 3.04 -15.76
C ILE A 150 13.22 3.20 -15.29
N SER A 151 12.26 2.78 -16.12
CA SER A 151 10.84 2.87 -15.81
C SER A 151 10.46 2.18 -14.50
N MET A 152 10.97 0.97 -14.28
CA MET A 152 10.73 0.18 -13.08
C MET A 152 11.50 0.71 -11.86
N SER A 153 12.60 1.42 -12.07
CA SER A 153 13.42 2.01 -10.98
C SER A 153 12.80 3.29 -10.40
N ILE A 154 12.11 4.09 -11.21
CA ILE A 154 11.51 5.36 -10.79
C ILE A 154 10.56 5.25 -9.58
N PRO A 155 9.59 4.32 -9.50
CA PRO A 155 8.74 4.20 -8.32
C PRO A 155 9.54 3.87 -7.05
N TYR A 156 10.65 3.13 -7.17
CA TYR A 156 11.54 2.85 -6.04
C TYR A 156 12.35 4.08 -5.64
N LEU A 157 12.79 4.90 -6.60
CA LEU A 157 13.46 6.17 -6.33
C LEU A 157 12.52 7.17 -5.65
N LEU A 158 11.27 7.27 -6.09
CA LEU A 158 10.27 8.11 -5.43
C LEU A 158 9.98 7.63 -4.00
N THR A 159 9.91 6.31 -3.81
CA THR A 159 9.77 5.71 -2.47
C THR A 159 10.97 6.03 -1.59
N PHE A 160 12.19 5.99 -2.14
CA PHE A 160 13.42 6.37 -1.46
C PHE A 160 13.36 7.84 -1.01
N ILE A 161 13.11 8.78 -1.93
CA ILE A 161 13.04 10.22 -1.65
C ILE A 161 11.98 10.49 -0.57
N HIS A 162 10.78 9.96 -0.75
CA HIS A 162 9.69 10.13 0.23
C HIS A 162 10.06 9.55 1.61
N SER A 163 10.75 8.40 1.64
CA SER A 163 11.18 7.74 2.87
C SER A 163 12.27 8.51 3.61
N VAL A 164 13.23 9.09 2.87
CA VAL A 164 14.26 9.98 3.39
C VAL A 164 13.63 11.22 4.02
N LEU A 165 12.74 11.89 3.29
CA LEU A 165 12.05 13.09 3.79
C LEU A 165 11.25 12.80 5.08
N LEU A 166 10.45 11.73 5.11
CA LEU A 166 9.71 11.36 6.32
C LEU A 166 10.61 10.93 7.48
N SER A 167 11.74 10.29 7.20
CA SER A 167 12.67 9.86 8.23
C SER A 167 13.37 11.05 8.90
N ILE A 168 13.80 12.05 8.12
CA ILE A 168 14.49 13.24 8.63
C ILE A 168 13.54 14.05 9.51
N PHE A 169 12.30 14.26 9.09
CA PHE A 169 11.38 15.19 9.77
C PHE A 169 10.42 14.55 10.78
N CYS A 170 10.04 13.28 10.64
CA CYS A 170 8.88 12.74 11.36
C CYS A 170 9.17 11.57 12.30
N ILE A 171 10.27 10.82 12.15
CA ILE A 171 10.43 9.53 12.84
C ILE A 171 11.67 9.53 13.74
N LYS A 172 11.46 9.48 15.06
CA LYS A 172 12.56 9.41 16.03
C LYS A 172 12.99 7.98 16.38
N HIS A 173 12.05 7.03 16.44
CA HIS A 173 12.33 5.65 16.85
C HIS A 173 13.01 4.81 15.75
N SER A 174 13.80 3.81 16.15
CA SER A 174 14.47 2.87 15.24
C SER A 174 13.67 1.57 15.11
N PRO A 175 13.62 0.96 13.92
CA PRO A 175 12.94 -0.31 13.70
C PRO A 175 13.66 -1.44 14.46
N PRO A 176 12.93 -2.48 14.90
CA PRO A 176 13.56 -3.71 15.40
C PRO A 176 14.43 -4.37 14.32
N PHE A 177 15.71 -4.61 14.64
CA PHE A 177 16.75 -5.03 13.67
C PHE A 177 16.40 -6.32 12.91
N LEU A 178 15.95 -7.37 13.60
CA LEU A 178 15.59 -8.65 12.97
C LEU A 178 14.44 -8.50 11.97
N LEU A 179 13.44 -7.68 12.30
CA LEU A 179 12.32 -7.40 11.40
C LEU A 179 12.75 -6.53 10.22
N ALA A 180 13.67 -5.59 10.44
CA ALA A 180 14.25 -4.83 9.34
C ALA A 180 14.96 -5.78 8.35
N ILE A 181 15.79 -6.72 8.80
CA ILE A 181 16.42 -7.73 7.94
C ILE A 181 15.37 -8.55 7.18
N TRP A 182 14.32 -9.01 7.87
CA TRP A 182 13.23 -9.73 7.23
C TRP A 182 12.58 -8.94 6.09
N VAL A 183 12.32 -7.64 6.30
CA VAL A 183 11.81 -6.77 5.22
C VAL A 183 12.77 -6.72 4.04
N HIS A 184 14.08 -6.61 4.27
CA HIS A 184 15.06 -6.55 3.17
C HIS A 184 15.06 -7.84 2.33
N ILE A 185 15.01 -9.00 2.98
CA ILE A 185 14.95 -10.29 2.29
C ILE A 185 13.68 -10.37 1.43
N VAL A 186 12.53 -10.04 2.02
CA VAL A 186 11.25 -10.13 1.32
C VAL A 186 11.17 -9.14 0.16
N GLU A 187 11.64 -7.89 0.35
CA GLU A 187 11.66 -6.87 -0.70
C GLU A 187 12.64 -7.24 -1.84
N ALA A 188 13.79 -7.84 -1.52
CA ALA A 188 14.73 -8.36 -2.51
C ALA A 188 14.13 -9.52 -3.31
N CYS A 189 13.52 -10.50 -2.63
CA CYS A 189 12.81 -11.61 -3.28
C CYS A 189 11.69 -11.11 -4.21
N HIS A 190 10.88 -10.16 -3.72
CA HIS A 190 9.80 -9.57 -4.52
C HIS A 190 10.33 -8.89 -5.78
N THR A 191 11.37 -8.04 -5.66
CA THR A 191 11.95 -7.37 -6.83
C THR A 191 12.65 -8.35 -7.77
N ALA A 192 13.30 -9.40 -7.26
CA ALA A 192 13.86 -10.47 -8.07
C ALA A 192 12.76 -11.20 -8.86
N GLY A 193 11.63 -11.55 -8.23
CA GLY A 193 10.48 -12.14 -8.90
C GLY A 193 9.90 -11.23 -10.00
N LEU A 194 9.77 -9.94 -9.73
CA LEU A 194 9.28 -8.95 -10.69
C LEU A 194 10.22 -8.78 -11.89
N SER A 195 11.54 -8.75 -11.63
CA SER A 195 12.56 -8.67 -12.69
C SER A 195 12.59 -9.93 -13.56
N LEU A 196 12.48 -11.12 -12.95
CA LEU A 196 12.37 -12.39 -13.66
C LEU A 196 11.12 -12.42 -14.55
N LEU A 197 10.00 -11.90 -14.05
CA LEU A 197 8.77 -11.78 -14.82
C LEU A 197 8.97 -10.88 -16.04
N VAL A 198 9.44 -9.65 -15.83
CA VAL A 198 9.50 -8.59 -16.86
C VAL A 198 10.60 -8.83 -17.90
N PHE A 199 11.80 -9.23 -17.48
CA PHE A 199 12.96 -9.32 -18.40
C PHE A 199 13.16 -10.71 -19.01
N ARG A 200 12.64 -11.77 -18.39
CA ARG A 200 12.85 -13.15 -18.86
C ARG A 200 11.58 -13.81 -19.38
N ILE A 201 10.50 -13.77 -18.61
CA ILE A 201 9.27 -14.54 -18.93
C ILE A 201 8.44 -13.83 -20.00
N LEU A 202 8.04 -12.58 -19.76
CA LEU A 202 7.16 -11.84 -20.68
C LEU A 202 7.71 -11.71 -22.12
N PRO A 203 9.00 -11.46 -22.32
CA PRO A 203 9.59 -11.38 -23.66
C PRO A 203 9.67 -12.74 -24.37
N SER A 204 9.53 -13.85 -23.63
CA SER A 204 9.63 -15.21 -24.17
C SER A 204 8.29 -15.85 -24.49
N ILE A 205 7.17 -15.23 -24.08
CA ILE A 205 5.81 -15.76 -24.27
C ILE A 205 4.99 -14.87 -25.20
N ASP A 206 3.90 -15.39 -25.74
CA ASP A 206 2.99 -14.64 -26.61
C ASP A 206 2.34 -13.45 -25.92
N ASN A 207 2.00 -12.43 -26.70
CA ASN A 207 1.48 -11.16 -26.20
C ASN A 207 0.17 -11.39 -25.41
N VAL A 208 -0.70 -12.27 -25.91
CA VAL A 208 -1.96 -12.65 -25.26
C VAL A 208 -1.69 -13.38 -23.94
N THR A 209 -0.77 -14.35 -23.94
CA THR A 209 -0.38 -15.12 -22.75
C THR A 209 0.27 -14.23 -21.69
N SER A 210 1.12 -13.30 -22.10
CA SER A 210 1.72 -12.26 -21.24
C SER A 210 0.66 -11.42 -20.53
N LEU A 211 -0.40 -11.04 -21.23
CA LEU A 211 -1.48 -10.25 -20.66
C LEU A 211 -2.24 -11.03 -19.57
N PHE A 212 -2.48 -12.33 -19.79
CA PHE A 212 -3.07 -13.21 -18.78
C PHE A 212 -2.15 -13.40 -17.57
N VAL A 213 -0.84 -13.61 -17.79
CA VAL A 213 0.16 -13.74 -16.72
C VAL A 213 0.18 -12.50 -15.82
N LEU A 214 0.20 -11.30 -16.41
CA LEU A 214 0.22 -10.02 -15.67
C LEU A 214 -1.02 -9.85 -14.77
N ASN A 215 -2.15 -10.45 -15.12
CA ASN A 215 -3.35 -10.45 -14.28
C ASN A 215 -3.26 -11.44 -13.11
N GLY A 216 -2.53 -12.54 -13.26
CA GLY A 216 -2.40 -13.56 -12.21
C GLY A 216 -1.43 -13.27 -11.09
N VAL A 217 -0.62 -12.21 -11.20
CA VAL A 217 0.34 -11.80 -10.16
C VAL A 217 -0.34 -11.59 -8.79
N CYS A 218 -1.64 -11.25 -8.79
CA CYS A 218 -2.41 -11.00 -7.58
C CYS A 218 -3.14 -12.23 -7.00
N ILE A 219 -3.08 -13.42 -7.63
CA ILE A 219 -3.91 -14.58 -7.20
C ILE A 219 -3.62 -14.95 -5.75
N ILE A 220 -2.33 -15.09 -5.42
CA ILE A 220 -1.89 -15.50 -4.09
C ILE A 220 -2.37 -14.51 -3.02
N PRO A 221 -2.15 -13.18 -3.14
CA PRO A 221 -2.69 -12.24 -2.16
C PRO A 221 -4.24 -12.20 -2.14
N ALA A 222 -4.93 -12.38 -3.27
CA ALA A 222 -6.39 -12.42 -3.29
C ALA A 222 -6.96 -13.63 -2.52
N VAL A 223 -6.39 -14.83 -2.76
CA VAL A 223 -6.76 -16.05 -2.05
C VAL A 223 -6.48 -15.92 -0.56
N LEU A 224 -5.32 -15.38 -0.18
CA LEU A 224 -4.97 -15.21 1.22
C LEU A 224 -5.81 -14.13 1.92
N ASN A 225 -6.22 -13.06 1.22
CA ASN A 225 -7.15 -12.06 1.75
C ASN A 225 -8.53 -12.65 2.03
N MET A 226 -9.01 -13.59 1.20
CA MET A 226 -10.27 -14.31 1.44
C MET A 226 -10.28 -15.06 2.78
N PHE A 227 -9.12 -15.55 3.23
CA PHE A 227 -8.95 -16.20 4.54
C PHE A 227 -8.66 -15.20 5.67
N SER A 228 -8.47 -13.92 5.37
CA SER A 228 -8.22 -12.90 6.38
C SER A 228 -9.50 -12.56 7.14
N SER A 229 -9.37 -12.50 8.47
CA SER A 229 -10.49 -12.27 9.36
C SER A 229 -10.90 -10.79 9.35
N HIS A 230 -11.98 -10.45 8.63
CA HIS A 230 -12.62 -9.11 8.59
C HIS A 230 -13.29 -8.72 9.93
N ARG A 231 -12.51 -8.68 11.02
CA ARG A 231 -12.99 -8.35 12.38
C ARG A 231 -13.23 -6.84 12.52
N GLY A 232 -14.36 -6.49 13.15
CA GLY A 232 -14.77 -5.10 13.39
C GLY A 232 -15.76 -4.52 12.37
N LEU A 233 -16.01 -5.23 11.25
CA LEU A 233 -17.00 -4.82 10.25
C LEU A 233 -18.42 -5.26 10.64
N ASN A 234 -19.41 -4.45 10.27
CA ASN A 234 -20.83 -4.80 10.36
C ASN A 234 -21.13 -6.05 9.50
N ARG A 235 -22.21 -6.77 9.81
CA ARG A 235 -22.56 -8.03 9.11
C ARG A 235 -22.66 -7.84 7.59
N SER A 236 -23.27 -6.76 7.13
CA SER A 236 -23.36 -6.40 5.70
C SER A 236 -22.00 -6.13 5.07
N MET A 237 -21.12 -5.41 5.79
CA MET A 237 -19.77 -5.08 5.30
C MET A 237 -18.86 -6.30 5.25
N LYS A 238 -19.03 -7.28 6.16
CA LYS A 238 -18.33 -8.57 6.08
C LYS A 238 -18.75 -9.37 4.85
N VAL A 239 -20.05 -9.42 4.56
CA VAL A 239 -20.56 -10.08 3.34
C VAL A 239 -20.02 -9.39 2.10
N LEU A 240 -20.04 -8.04 2.06
CA LEU A 240 -19.51 -7.29 0.93
C LEU A 240 -18.00 -7.50 0.74
N ALA A 241 -17.23 -7.51 1.83
CA ALA A 241 -15.79 -7.78 1.77
C ALA A 241 -15.53 -9.20 1.24
N PHE A 242 -16.25 -10.21 1.75
CA PHE A 242 -16.13 -11.59 1.29
C PHE A 242 -16.52 -11.75 -0.19
N LEU A 243 -17.62 -11.12 -0.64
CA LEU A 243 -18.01 -11.12 -2.06
C LEU A 243 -16.96 -10.43 -2.93
N THR A 244 -16.36 -9.34 -2.45
CA THR A 244 -15.29 -8.61 -3.15
C THR A 244 -14.02 -9.46 -3.23
N ASP A 245 -13.67 -10.20 -2.16
CA ASP A 245 -12.54 -11.13 -2.15
C ASP A 245 -12.77 -12.29 -3.14
N ILE A 246 -13.97 -12.87 -3.18
CA ILE A 246 -14.35 -13.89 -4.18
C ILE A 246 -14.25 -13.33 -5.59
N ALA A 247 -14.85 -12.16 -5.84
CA ALA A 247 -14.81 -11.52 -7.16
C ALA A 247 -13.37 -11.24 -7.61
N SER A 248 -12.51 -10.81 -6.68
CA SER A 248 -11.08 -10.59 -6.92
C SER A 248 -10.37 -11.89 -7.32
N VAL A 249 -10.63 -12.99 -6.62
CA VAL A 249 -10.07 -14.31 -6.98
C VAL A 249 -10.58 -14.75 -8.35
N LEU A 250 -11.89 -14.69 -8.60
CA LEU A 250 -12.49 -15.08 -9.89
C LEU A 250 -11.91 -14.30 -11.06
N MET A 251 -11.73 -12.98 -10.90
CA MET A 251 -11.11 -12.12 -11.93
C MET A 251 -9.67 -12.52 -12.25
N GLN A 252 -8.97 -13.18 -11.33
CA GLN A 252 -7.56 -13.54 -11.49
C GLN A 252 -7.35 -15.00 -11.91
N LEU A 253 -8.38 -15.86 -11.80
CA LEU A 253 -8.36 -17.26 -12.25
C LEU A 253 -8.12 -17.44 -13.76
N CYS A 254 -8.13 -16.36 -14.55
CA CYS A 254 -7.73 -16.40 -15.96
C CYS A 254 -6.33 -17.01 -16.17
N VAL A 255 -5.45 -16.95 -15.16
CA VAL A 255 -4.12 -17.59 -15.20
C VAL A 255 -4.18 -19.12 -15.22
N CYS A 256 -5.25 -19.75 -14.73
CA CYS A 256 -5.41 -21.20 -14.80
C CYS A 256 -5.55 -21.72 -16.24
N PHE A 257 -5.82 -20.85 -17.21
CA PHE A 257 -5.79 -21.19 -18.64
C PHE A 257 -4.38 -21.19 -19.23
N ILE A 258 -3.37 -20.67 -18.54
CA ILE A 258 -1.99 -20.62 -19.04
C ILE A 258 -1.44 -22.00 -19.36
N PRO A 259 -1.53 -23.04 -18.51
CA PRO A 259 -1.00 -24.37 -18.83
C PRO A 259 -1.65 -24.96 -20.09
N TYR A 260 -2.94 -24.71 -20.30
CA TYR A 260 -3.66 -25.13 -21.50
C TYR A 260 -3.12 -24.41 -22.75
N ILE A 261 -2.94 -23.09 -22.68
CA ILE A 261 -2.39 -22.29 -23.79
C ILE A 261 -0.91 -22.65 -24.05
N LEU A 262 -0.11 -22.84 -23.00
CA LEU A 262 1.30 -23.23 -23.12
C LEU A 262 1.45 -24.63 -23.72
N SER A 263 0.56 -25.57 -23.37
CA SER A 263 0.61 -26.95 -23.89
C SER A 263 0.35 -27.05 -25.39
N GLN A 264 -0.31 -26.06 -25.99
CA GLN A 264 -0.53 -25.95 -27.43
C GLN A 264 0.70 -25.41 -28.17
N ASN A 265 1.60 -24.71 -27.49
CA ASN A 265 2.82 -24.17 -28.07
C ASN A 265 3.97 -25.16 -27.89
N GLU A 266 4.20 -26.01 -28.90
CA GLU A 266 5.27 -27.03 -28.93
C GLU A 266 6.70 -26.45 -28.85
N ASN A 267 6.86 -25.12 -28.94
CA ASN A 267 8.15 -24.43 -29.04
C ASN A 267 8.68 -23.82 -27.73
N LEU A 268 8.02 -24.01 -26.59
CA LEU A 268 8.52 -23.45 -25.31
C LEU A 268 9.55 -24.38 -24.64
N PRO A 269 10.78 -23.89 -24.38
CA PRO A 269 11.78 -24.68 -23.64
C PRO A 269 11.27 -25.09 -22.25
N ASN A 270 11.53 -26.34 -21.86
CA ASN A 270 11.14 -26.89 -20.55
C ASN A 270 11.61 -26.03 -19.35
N GLU A 271 12.67 -25.24 -19.52
CA GLU A 271 13.17 -24.33 -18.49
C GLU A 271 12.16 -23.24 -18.06
N PHE A 272 11.21 -22.86 -18.93
CA PHE A 272 10.22 -21.82 -18.62
C PHE A 272 9.12 -22.28 -17.66
N GLN A 273 8.88 -23.59 -17.56
CA GLN A 273 7.76 -24.16 -16.80
C GLN A 273 7.86 -23.85 -15.29
N TRP A 274 9.07 -23.82 -14.73
CA TRP A 274 9.29 -23.52 -13.32
C TRP A 274 9.58 -22.04 -13.03
N GLN A 275 10.07 -21.28 -14.01
CA GLN A 275 10.40 -19.86 -13.83
C GLN A 275 9.15 -19.02 -13.57
N LEU A 276 8.04 -19.31 -14.27
CA LEU A 276 6.76 -18.61 -14.08
C LEU A 276 6.18 -18.78 -12.67
N PRO A 277 5.93 -20.00 -12.15
CA PRO A 277 5.42 -20.17 -10.80
C PRO A 277 6.39 -19.62 -9.74
N LEU A 278 7.71 -19.73 -9.97
CA LEU A 278 8.71 -19.13 -9.09
C LEU A 278 8.60 -17.60 -9.06
N ALA A 279 8.48 -16.93 -10.22
CA ALA A 279 8.32 -15.49 -10.30
C ALA A 279 7.04 -15.02 -9.57
N LEU A 280 5.91 -15.69 -9.82
CA LEU A 280 4.63 -15.38 -9.17
C LEU A 280 4.70 -15.58 -7.64
N PHE A 281 5.33 -16.66 -7.19
CA PHE A 281 5.56 -16.92 -5.77
C PHE A 281 6.41 -15.82 -5.14
N LEU A 282 7.55 -15.48 -5.74
CA LEU A 282 8.44 -14.43 -5.23
C LEU A 282 7.74 -13.06 -5.17
N ILE A 283 6.96 -12.70 -6.19
CA ILE A 283 6.18 -11.46 -6.18
C ILE A 283 5.17 -11.46 -5.04
N SER A 284 4.51 -12.59 -4.78
CA SER A 284 3.51 -12.73 -3.72
C SER A 284 4.05 -12.51 -2.31
N LEU A 285 5.35 -12.79 -2.08
CA LEU A 285 6.01 -12.52 -0.81
C LEU A 285 5.95 -11.02 -0.45
N GLY A 286 5.89 -10.12 -1.43
CA GLY A 286 5.74 -8.68 -1.20
C GLY A 286 4.46 -8.30 -0.44
N TYR A 287 3.44 -9.14 -0.43
CA TYR A 287 2.17 -8.92 0.27
C TYR A 287 2.16 -9.47 1.70
N TRP A 288 3.30 -9.94 2.21
CA TRP A 288 3.41 -10.61 3.50
C TRP A 288 2.77 -9.85 4.68
N GLU A 289 2.85 -8.51 4.69
CA GLU A 289 2.28 -7.69 5.78
C GLU A 289 0.79 -7.94 5.96
N SER A 290 0.05 -8.11 4.86
CA SER A 290 -1.41 -8.35 4.87
C SER A 290 -1.76 -9.67 5.58
N PHE A 291 -0.90 -10.68 5.51
CA PHE A 291 -1.16 -12.00 6.11
C PHE A 291 -0.87 -12.04 7.61
N THR A 292 -0.09 -11.08 8.12
CA THR A 292 0.35 -11.08 9.52
C THR A 292 -0.62 -10.37 10.48
N GLU A 293 -1.60 -9.64 9.94
CA GLU A 293 -2.66 -9.00 10.74
C GLU A 293 -3.66 -10.00 11.31
N THR A 294 -3.74 -11.19 10.73
CA THR A 294 -4.59 -12.27 11.20
C THR A 294 -4.03 -12.81 12.54
N ARG A 295 -4.78 -12.65 13.64
CA ARG A 295 -4.42 -13.27 14.94
C ARG A 295 -4.59 -14.79 14.86
N ILE A 296 -3.61 -15.47 14.28
CA ILE A 296 -3.63 -16.92 13.99
C ILE A 296 -3.30 -17.76 15.24
N SER A 297 -2.67 -17.22 16.29
CA SER A 297 -2.36 -18.07 17.46
C SER A 297 -2.21 -17.31 18.79
N LYS A 298 -2.55 -17.99 19.90
CA LYS A 298 -2.31 -17.52 21.29
C LYS A 298 -0.85 -17.67 21.73
N GLN A 299 0.01 -18.30 20.91
CA GLN A 299 1.41 -18.57 21.23
C GLN A 299 2.25 -17.28 21.40
N ARG A 300 3.25 -17.33 22.31
CA ARG A 300 4.07 -16.16 22.69
C ARG A 300 4.90 -15.61 21.52
N PHE A 301 5.49 -16.48 20.70
CA PHE A 301 6.28 -16.07 19.52
C PHE A 301 5.46 -15.21 18.55
N PHE A 302 4.22 -15.63 18.28
CA PHE A 302 3.32 -14.91 17.40
C PHE A 302 2.95 -13.53 17.95
N LYS A 303 2.78 -13.39 19.27
CA LYS A 303 2.55 -12.07 19.90
C LYS A 303 3.76 -11.15 19.77
N TRP A 304 4.98 -11.67 19.95
CA TRP A 304 6.20 -10.90 19.75
C TRP A 304 6.29 -10.39 18.30
N PHE A 305 6.09 -11.29 17.33
CA PHE A 305 6.11 -10.96 15.91
C PHE A 305 5.04 -9.92 15.54
N GLN A 306 3.81 -10.08 16.02
CA GLN A 306 2.72 -9.11 15.80
C GLN A 306 3.00 -7.73 16.39
N ASN A 307 3.57 -7.68 17.61
CA ASN A 307 3.96 -6.41 18.22
C ASN A 307 5.10 -5.75 17.44
N GLY A 308 6.05 -6.56 16.97
CA GLY A 308 7.14 -6.13 16.10
C GLY A 308 6.65 -5.54 14.78
N ILE A 309 5.65 -6.14 14.13
CA ILE A 309 5.03 -5.62 12.91
C ILE A 309 4.34 -4.27 13.16
N ARG A 310 3.66 -4.10 14.30
CA ARG A 310 3.07 -2.80 14.65
C ARG A 310 4.13 -1.72 14.87
N ALA A 311 5.28 -2.07 15.45
CA ALA A 311 6.41 -1.16 15.59
C ALA A 311 7.00 -0.83 14.21
N LEU A 312 7.18 -1.84 13.35
CA LEU A 312 7.66 -1.71 11.98
C LEU A 312 6.81 -0.73 11.16
N LYS A 313 5.47 -0.82 11.25
CA LYS A 313 4.56 0.11 10.56
C LYS A 313 4.81 1.57 10.91
N LYS A 314 5.16 1.87 12.17
CA LYS A 314 5.48 3.24 12.61
C LYS A 314 6.84 3.70 12.12
N THR A 315 7.79 2.79 11.96
CA THR A 315 9.16 3.07 11.51
C THR A 315 9.40 2.72 10.03
N ARG A 316 8.34 2.47 9.26
CA ARG A 316 8.41 1.96 7.89
C ARG A 316 9.25 2.86 6.97
N PRO A 317 9.05 4.19 6.94
CA PRO A 317 9.89 5.05 6.10
C PRO A 317 11.38 4.86 6.38
N LYS A 318 11.82 4.66 7.63
CA LYS A 318 13.24 4.40 7.93
C LYS A 318 13.77 3.13 7.29
N VAL A 319 13.04 2.02 7.40
CA VAL A 319 13.44 0.74 6.80
C VAL A 319 13.44 0.84 5.27
N TYR A 320 12.48 1.58 4.71
CA TYR A 320 12.36 1.74 3.27
C TYR A 320 13.44 2.62 2.65
N ILE A 321 14.23 3.39 3.40
CA ILE A 321 15.41 4.08 2.86
C ILE A 321 16.41 3.07 2.29
N THR A 322 16.77 2.07 3.09
CA THR A 322 17.73 1.04 2.69
C THR A 322 17.08 -0.04 1.83
N ALA A 323 15.82 -0.39 2.11
CA ALA A 323 15.11 -1.38 1.30
C ALA A 323 14.85 -0.89 -0.14
N SER A 324 14.51 0.38 -0.36
CA SER A 324 14.33 0.89 -1.73
C SER A 324 15.63 0.92 -2.53
N LEU A 325 16.76 1.25 -1.89
CA LEU A 325 18.08 1.16 -2.52
C LEU A 325 18.42 -0.28 -2.90
N LEU A 326 18.15 -1.23 -1.99
CA LEU A 326 18.31 -2.65 -2.27
C LEU A 326 17.44 -3.09 -3.45
N LYS A 327 16.19 -2.63 -3.56
CA LYS A 327 15.32 -2.95 -4.70
C LYS A 327 15.90 -2.43 -6.02
N ILE A 328 16.40 -1.19 -6.05
CA ILE A 328 17.05 -0.64 -7.24
C ILE A 328 18.29 -1.48 -7.62
N PHE A 329 19.13 -1.81 -6.65
CA PHE A 329 20.31 -2.65 -6.88
C PHE A 329 19.96 -4.04 -7.40
N VAL A 330 19.01 -4.73 -6.77
CA VAL A 330 18.53 -6.05 -7.22
C VAL A 330 17.93 -5.96 -8.61
N LEU A 331 17.14 -4.92 -8.91
CA LEU A 331 16.55 -4.73 -10.23
C LEU A 331 17.61 -4.54 -11.32
N ILE A 332 18.63 -3.71 -11.09
CA ILE A 332 19.71 -3.47 -12.06
C ILE A 332 20.53 -4.75 -12.29
N THR A 333 20.94 -5.42 -11.20
CA THR A 333 21.76 -6.63 -11.29
C THR A 333 21.03 -7.78 -11.99
N THR A 334 19.74 -7.98 -11.69
CA THR A 334 18.91 -8.99 -12.35
C THR A 334 18.59 -8.63 -13.80
N ALA A 335 18.36 -7.35 -14.12
CA ALA A 335 18.17 -6.91 -15.51
C ALA A 335 19.40 -7.23 -16.37
N ILE A 336 20.60 -6.91 -15.89
CA ILE A 336 21.86 -7.23 -16.58
C ILE A 336 22.06 -8.75 -16.70
N TYR A 337 21.72 -9.51 -15.66
CA TYR A 337 21.84 -10.97 -15.68
C TYR A 337 20.93 -11.64 -16.73
N PHE A 338 19.73 -11.09 -16.96
CA PHE A 338 18.77 -11.63 -17.93
C PHE A 338 18.98 -11.16 -19.38
N LEU A 339 20.05 -10.39 -19.64
CA LEU A 339 20.45 -10.01 -20.99
C LEU A 339 20.65 -11.27 -21.86
N PRO A 340 20.15 -11.29 -23.11
CA PRO A 340 20.42 -12.37 -24.06
C PRO A 340 21.93 -12.63 -24.18
N LYS A 341 22.32 -13.91 -24.15
CA LYS A 341 23.74 -14.32 -24.22
C LYS A 341 24.45 -13.88 -25.52
N SER A 342 23.69 -13.54 -26.56
CA SER A 342 24.23 -13.00 -27.82
C SER A 342 24.83 -11.61 -27.65
N ILE A 343 24.38 -10.85 -26.65
CA ILE A 343 24.75 -9.46 -26.45
C ILE A 343 25.96 -9.36 -25.52
N ASP A 344 27.00 -8.68 -25.99
CA ASP A 344 28.16 -8.41 -25.15
C ASP A 344 27.86 -7.39 -24.04
N ARG A 345 28.39 -7.65 -22.84
CA ARG A 345 28.18 -6.82 -21.66
C ARG A 345 28.90 -5.48 -21.79
N GLN A 346 30.03 -5.43 -22.50
CA GLN A 346 30.76 -4.17 -22.71
C GLN A 346 29.96 -3.23 -23.60
N LEU A 347 29.36 -3.76 -24.68
CA LEU A 347 28.42 -3.02 -25.53
C LEU A 347 27.22 -2.49 -24.73
N TYR A 348 26.65 -3.31 -23.85
CA TYR A 348 25.56 -2.88 -22.98
C TYR A 348 25.96 -1.70 -22.08
N LEU A 349 27.12 -1.76 -21.43
CA LEU A 349 27.61 -0.68 -20.56
C LEU A 349 27.91 0.59 -21.37
N HIS A 350 28.50 0.45 -22.56
CA HIS A 350 28.77 1.57 -23.44
C HIS A 350 27.47 2.26 -23.87
N ILE A 351 26.46 1.51 -24.30
CA ILE A 351 25.15 2.06 -24.65
C ILE A 351 24.51 2.71 -23.42
N PHE A 352 24.56 2.08 -22.25
CA PHE A 352 24.02 2.64 -21.02
C PHE A 352 24.63 4.01 -20.68
N GLU A 353 25.93 4.17 -20.86
CA GLU A 353 26.63 5.45 -20.64
C GLU A 353 26.23 6.54 -21.64
N HIS A 354 25.92 6.17 -22.88
CA HIS A 354 25.54 7.10 -23.96
C HIS A 354 24.02 7.32 -24.09
N THR A 355 23.20 6.52 -23.40
CA THR A 355 21.74 6.66 -23.36
C THR A 355 21.19 7.87 -22.55
N PRO A 356 21.95 8.70 -21.79
CA PRO A 356 21.32 9.79 -21.04
C PRO A 356 20.84 10.97 -21.87
N THR A 357 21.31 11.16 -23.09
CA THR A 357 21.04 12.40 -23.82
C THR A 357 20.99 12.14 -25.31
N GLY A 358 19.89 12.52 -25.96
CA GLY A 358 19.83 12.71 -27.42
C GLY A 358 20.73 13.86 -27.89
N ILE A 359 21.95 13.97 -27.35
CA ILE A 359 22.98 14.88 -27.82
C ILE A 359 23.59 14.23 -29.05
N SER A 360 23.44 14.96 -30.15
CA SER A 360 23.91 14.63 -31.48
C SER A 360 25.44 14.63 -31.51
N ASP A 361 26.09 13.56 -31.08
CA ASP A 361 27.52 13.39 -31.31
C ASP A 361 27.76 12.68 -32.64
N ALA A 362 28.01 13.50 -33.67
CA ALA A 362 28.49 13.09 -34.99
C ALA A 362 29.88 12.42 -34.96
N ASN A 363 30.50 12.33 -33.78
CA ASN A 363 31.84 11.75 -33.60
C ASN A 363 31.80 10.25 -33.20
N VAL A 364 30.66 9.74 -32.72
CA VAL A 364 30.49 8.30 -32.41
C VAL A 364 30.45 7.46 -33.71
N SER A 365 30.00 8.06 -34.82
CA SER A 365 30.02 7.46 -36.17
C SER A 365 31.42 7.07 -36.65
N GLN A 366 32.48 7.63 -36.08
CA GLN A 366 33.85 7.39 -36.55
C GLN A 366 34.53 6.22 -35.82
N VAL A 367 34.04 5.84 -34.63
CA VAL A 367 34.61 4.73 -33.83
C VAL A 367 33.91 3.40 -34.11
N LEU A 368 32.65 3.43 -34.57
CA LEU A 368 31.85 2.22 -34.87
C LEU A 368 31.92 1.73 -36.32
N GLY A 369 32.87 2.21 -37.12
CA GLY A 369 33.09 1.73 -38.49
C GLY A 369 32.04 2.23 -39.47
N GLY A 370 32.37 3.32 -40.17
CA GLY A 370 31.54 3.86 -41.24
C GLY A 370 31.32 2.85 -42.36
N GLY A 371 30.08 2.35 -42.45
CA GLY A 371 29.62 1.52 -43.55
C GLY A 371 28.28 0.89 -43.21
N ALA A 372 27.20 1.44 -43.76
CA ALA A 372 25.83 0.89 -43.72
C ALA A 372 25.15 0.83 -42.34
N PHE A 373 24.96 1.99 -41.69
CA PHE A 373 24.00 2.07 -40.58
C PHE A 373 22.57 2.21 -41.12
N ASP A 374 21.77 1.25 -40.67
CA ASP A 374 20.41 0.87 -41.04
C ASP A 374 19.37 1.96 -40.66
N GLU A 375 18.33 2.16 -41.48
CA GLU A 375 17.22 3.12 -41.26
C GLU A 375 16.57 3.02 -39.85
N GLN A 376 16.79 1.91 -39.16
CA GLN A 376 16.26 1.58 -37.83
C GLN A 376 16.94 2.35 -36.67
N GLU A 377 18.23 2.72 -36.78
CA GLU A 377 18.91 3.50 -35.74
C GLU A 377 18.44 4.96 -35.70
N ASP A 378 17.97 5.47 -36.84
CA ASP A 378 17.42 6.81 -36.98
C ASP A 378 16.10 6.99 -36.22
N LEU A 379 15.31 5.94 -35.99
CA LEU A 379 14.01 6.05 -35.30
C LEU A 379 14.13 6.52 -33.84
N PHE A 380 15.15 6.06 -33.10
CA PHE A 380 15.40 6.51 -31.72
C PHE A 380 16.02 7.92 -31.66
N ARG A 381 16.62 8.37 -32.77
CA ARG A 381 17.35 9.64 -32.88
C ARG A 381 16.45 10.77 -33.39
N ILE A 382 15.49 10.44 -34.25
CA ILE A 382 14.57 11.37 -34.92
C ILE A 382 13.23 11.47 -34.16
N THR A 383 12.79 10.40 -33.50
CA THR A 383 11.40 10.30 -33.05
C THR A 383 11.26 10.27 -31.53
N TYR A 384 10.74 11.37 -30.97
CA TYR A 384 10.32 11.49 -29.56
C TYR A 384 9.32 10.40 -29.12
N GLU A 385 8.67 9.74 -30.08
CA GLU A 385 7.71 8.65 -29.88
C GLU A 385 8.26 7.48 -29.07
N VAL A 386 9.56 7.21 -29.14
CA VAL A 386 10.18 6.10 -28.41
C VAL A 386 10.17 6.32 -26.89
N TYR A 387 10.23 7.58 -26.45
CA TYR A 387 10.17 7.95 -25.04
C TYR A 387 8.72 8.13 -24.54
N ILE A 388 7.72 8.16 -25.42
CA ILE A 388 6.31 8.33 -25.03
C ILE A 388 5.84 7.22 -24.09
N PRO A 389 6.07 5.92 -24.35
CA PRO A 389 5.69 4.87 -23.40
C PRO A 389 6.35 5.06 -22.04
N LEU A 390 7.64 5.42 -22.00
CA LEU A 390 8.34 5.69 -20.74
C LEU A 390 7.66 6.82 -19.96
N ILE A 391 7.41 7.96 -20.61
CA ILE A 391 6.79 9.14 -20.00
C ILE A 391 5.38 8.82 -19.51
N VAL A 392 4.56 8.18 -20.34
CA VAL A 392 3.21 7.74 -19.99
C VAL A 392 3.25 6.80 -18.80
N GLN A 393 4.21 5.87 -18.77
CA GLN A 393 4.36 4.90 -17.69
C GLN A 393 4.70 5.58 -16.37
N ILE A 394 5.62 6.55 -16.38
CA ILE A 394 6.03 7.31 -15.19
C ILE A 394 4.86 8.16 -14.68
N ILE A 395 4.23 8.95 -15.56
CA ILE A 395 3.16 9.88 -15.18
C ILE A 395 1.95 9.09 -14.65
N SER A 396 1.52 8.05 -15.36
CA SER A 396 0.37 7.23 -14.94
C SER A 396 0.64 6.50 -13.62
N SER A 397 1.84 5.94 -13.42
CA SER A 397 2.23 5.30 -12.15
C SER A 397 2.25 6.29 -10.99
N CYS A 398 2.78 7.49 -11.21
CA CYS A 398 2.77 8.57 -10.22
C CYS A 398 1.35 8.98 -9.84
N ILE A 399 0.50 9.27 -10.84
CA ILE A 399 -0.90 9.64 -10.61
C ILE A 399 -1.60 8.54 -9.80
N CYS A 400 -1.48 7.29 -10.23
CA CYS A 400 -2.07 6.14 -9.56
C CYS A 400 -1.63 6.04 -8.09
N TYR A 401 -0.33 6.14 -7.83
CA TYR A 401 0.22 6.07 -6.47
C TYR A 401 -0.31 7.18 -5.56
N TYR A 402 -0.27 8.44 -6.02
CA TYR A 402 -0.71 9.57 -5.21
C TYR A 402 -2.22 9.58 -4.99
N THR A 403 -3.03 9.33 -6.03
CA THR A 403 -4.50 9.28 -5.88
C THR A 403 -4.95 8.10 -5.03
N ALA A 404 -4.38 6.90 -5.21
CA ALA A 404 -4.70 5.76 -4.35
C ALA A 404 -4.39 6.05 -2.88
N ARG A 405 -3.25 6.69 -2.60
CA ARG A 405 -2.87 7.07 -1.24
C ARG A 405 -3.82 8.11 -0.63
N ILE A 406 -4.31 9.05 -1.42
CA ILE A 406 -5.31 10.04 -0.96
C ILE A 406 -6.65 9.36 -0.72
N ALA A 407 -7.07 8.45 -1.62
CA ALA A 407 -8.34 7.74 -1.51
C ALA A 407 -8.41 6.79 -0.29
N CYS A 408 -7.27 6.25 0.14
CA CYS A 408 -7.17 5.38 1.32
C CYS A 408 -7.08 6.13 2.67
N LYS A 409 -6.96 7.46 2.67
CA LYS A 409 -7.02 8.30 3.88
C LYS A 409 -8.45 8.77 4.13
#